data_AF-A0A9R0JTQ4-F1
#
_entry.id   AF-A0A9R0JTQ4-F1
#
_cell.length_a   1.000
_cell.length_b   1.000
_cell.length_c   1.000
_cell.angle_alpha   90.00
_cell.angle_beta   90.00
_cell.angle_gamma   90.00
#
_symmetry.space_group_name_H-M   'P 1'
#
loop_
_entity.id
_entity.type
_entity.pdbx_description
1 polymer ?
#
loop_
_entity_poly.entity_id
_entity_poly.type
_entity_poly.pdbx_seq_one_letter_code
_entity_poly.pdbx_strand_id
1 'polypeptide(L)'
;MNITRVGVTPWYFTAVYASPDPTKRQELWRELQDFATTHNKPWMIAGDFNDTRFASERNQSCPETNRRSSRFNEWINNMNLIEIEFARVSHTWARRLIPSTRKSARLDRALCNGEWGLRFDKAKVKQLPASQSDHCPIFVSPNGFTPMQSIN
;
A
#
# COMPACT_ATOMS: atom_id res chain seq x y z
N MET A 1 10.24 10.85 4.85
CA MET A 1 10.35 12.20 4.25
C MET A 1 9.37 13.15 4.93
N ASN A 2 9.82 14.34 5.34
CA ASN A 2 8.94 15.39 5.88
C ASN A 2 8.42 16.25 4.72
N ILE A 3 7.11 16.27 4.50
CA ILE A 3 6.46 17.01 3.42
C ILE A 3 5.92 18.33 3.97
N THR A 4 6.41 19.44 3.42
CA THR A 4 6.07 20.80 3.86
C THR A 4 5.49 21.62 2.70
N ARG A 5 4.53 22.48 3.02
CA ARG A 5 3.98 23.51 2.13
C ARG A 5 3.63 24.74 2.97
N VAL A 6 3.79 25.94 2.40
CA VAL A 6 3.47 27.19 3.09
C VAL A 6 1.99 27.21 3.48
N GLY A 7 1.68 27.55 4.74
CA GLY A 7 0.30 27.64 5.25
C GLY A 7 -0.37 26.29 5.52
N VAL A 8 0.36 25.17 5.47
CA VAL A 8 -0.19 23.82 5.62
C VAL A 8 0.63 23.04 6.64
N THR A 9 -0.02 22.42 7.64
CA THR A 9 0.65 21.55 8.63
C THR A 9 1.53 20.50 7.91
N PRO A 10 2.81 20.31 8.29
CA PRO A 10 3.65 19.27 7.69
C PRO A 10 3.11 17.87 7.93
N TRP A 11 3.46 16.93 7.07
CA TRP A 11 3.10 15.52 7.20
C TRP A 11 4.24 14.62 6.73
N TYR A 12 4.27 13.37 7.18
CA TYR A 12 5.32 12.42 6.81
C TYR A 12 4.89 11.53 5.64
N PHE A 13 5.82 11.29 4.72
CA PHE A 13 5.71 10.23 3.74
C PHE A 13 6.83 9.21 3.94
N THR A 14 6.48 7.94 4.08
CA THR A 14 7.42 6.82 4.08
C THR A 14 7.23 5.98 2.84
N ALA A 15 8.26 5.91 2.00
CA ALA A 15 8.32 4.97 0.89
C ALA A 15 8.79 3.60 1.42
N VAL A 16 8.08 2.53 1.06
CA VAL A 16 8.38 1.17 1.52
C VAL A 16 8.84 0.29 0.36
N TYR A 17 9.92 -0.44 0.60
CA TYR A 17 10.33 -1.59 -0.20
C TYR A 17 10.68 -2.72 0.77
N ALA A 18 9.67 -3.49 1.16
CA ALA A 18 9.79 -4.53 2.17
C ALA A 18 10.45 -5.78 1.56
N SER A 19 11.31 -6.45 2.33
CA SER A 19 12.01 -7.65 1.84
C SER A 19 11.05 -8.80 1.48
N PRO A 20 11.31 -9.64 0.47
CA PRO A 20 10.56 -10.88 0.29
C PRO A 20 10.75 -11.87 1.47
N ASP A 21 11.81 -11.69 2.28
CA ASP A 21 12.07 -12.46 3.50
C ASP A 21 11.12 -12.04 4.64
N PRO A 22 10.25 -12.95 5.15
CA PRO A 22 9.33 -12.64 6.25
C PRO A 22 9.99 -12.19 7.55
N THR A 23 11.24 -12.59 7.82
CA THR A 23 11.97 -12.22 9.04
C THR A 23 12.39 -10.75 8.98
N LYS A 24 13.04 -10.34 7.87
CA LYS A 24 13.43 -8.95 7.63
C LYS A 24 12.24 -8.00 7.58
N ARG A 25 11.08 -8.48 7.11
CA ARG A 25 9.86 -7.66 7.13
C ARG A 25 9.34 -7.41 8.54
N GLN A 26 9.46 -8.37 9.45
CA GLN A 26 9.07 -8.15 10.84
C GLN A 26 9.96 -7.11 11.53
N GLU A 27 11.23 -7.04 11.16
CA GLU A 27 12.14 -5.98 11.62
C GLU A 27 11.65 -4.61 11.12
N LEU A 28 11.35 -4.49 9.81
CA LEU A 28 10.78 -3.26 9.24
C LEU A 28 9.46 -2.84 9.90
N TRP A 29 8.58 -3.79 10.23
CA TRP A 29 7.33 -3.51 10.93
C TRP A 29 7.54 -2.88 12.31
N ARG A 30 8.59 -3.31 13.03
CA ARG A 30 8.98 -2.72 14.32
C ARG A 30 9.56 -1.32 14.13
N GLU A 31 10.46 -1.13 13.17
CA GLU A 31 11.02 0.18 12.87
C GLU A 31 9.94 1.21 12.50
N LEU A 32 8.95 0.81 11.71
CA LEU A 32 7.81 1.65 11.35
C LEU A 32 6.91 1.95 12.57
N GLN A 33 6.76 1.00 13.49
CA GLN A 33 6.03 1.21 14.74
C GLN A 33 6.77 2.21 15.64
N ASP A 34 8.09 2.07 15.79
CA ASP A 34 8.92 3.00 16.55
C ASP A 34 8.92 4.40 15.95
N PHE A 35 8.92 4.50 14.61
CA PHE A 35 8.74 5.78 13.93
C PHE A 35 7.38 6.39 14.29
N ALA A 36 6.29 5.63 14.24
CA ALA A 36 4.94 6.12 14.52
C ALA A 36 4.77 6.61 15.96
N THR A 37 5.36 5.92 16.94
CA THR A 37 5.26 6.30 18.37
C THR A 37 6.07 7.55 18.71
N THR A 38 7.16 7.80 17.97
CA THR A 38 8.03 8.96 18.18
C THR A 38 7.64 10.17 17.33
N HIS A 39 6.74 10.01 16.35
CA HIS A 39 6.37 11.05 15.39
C HIS A 39 4.85 11.24 15.31
N ASN A 40 4.34 12.24 16.03
CA ASN A 40 2.91 12.55 16.09
C ASN A 40 2.44 13.56 15.02
N LYS A 41 2.56 13.20 13.73
CA LYS A 41 2.06 14.02 12.61
C LYS A 41 1.18 13.18 11.67
N PRO A 42 0.40 13.82 10.79
CA PRO A 42 -0.24 13.10 9.69
C PRO A 42 0.82 12.33 8.90
N TRP A 43 0.55 11.05 8.63
CA TRP A 43 1.53 10.14 8.05
C TRP A 43 0.89 9.22 7.02
N MET A 44 1.58 9.09 5.88
CA MET A 44 1.27 8.12 4.83
C MET A 44 2.49 7.24 4.57
N ILE A 45 2.22 5.95 4.36
CA ILE A 45 3.19 4.92 4.02
C ILE A 45 2.76 4.31 2.68
N ALA A 46 3.63 4.23 1.68
CA ALA A 46 3.27 3.59 0.42
C ALA A 46 4.45 2.91 -0.25
N GLY A 47 4.18 1.86 -1.02
CA GLY A 47 5.18 1.11 -1.76
C GLY A 47 4.91 -0.39 -1.73
N ASP A 48 5.94 -1.19 -1.96
CA ASP A 48 5.88 -2.65 -2.01
C ASP A 48 6.03 -3.26 -0.60
N PHE A 49 4.96 -3.82 -0.06
CA PHE A 49 4.95 -4.45 1.27
C PHE A 49 5.33 -5.95 1.20
N ASN A 50 5.45 -6.51 0.00
CA ASN A 50 5.67 -7.95 -0.24
C ASN A 50 4.66 -8.88 0.46
N ASP A 51 3.51 -8.36 0.92
CA ASP A 51 2.40 -9.15 1.47
C ASP A 51 1.04 -8.65 0.95
N THR A 52 0.06 -9.54 1.05
CA THR A 52 -1.34 -9.18 0.78
C THR A 52 -2.14 -9.20 2.08
N ARG A 53 -3.21 -8.39 2.14
CA ARG A 53 -4.16 -8.37 3.26
C ARG A 53 -5.17 -9.50 3.16
N PHE A 54 -5.58 -9.87 1.95
CA PHE A 54 -6.62 -10.87 1.74
C PHE A 54 -6.22 -11.92 0.71
N ALA A 55 -6.85 -13.11 0.78
CA ALA A 55 -6.65 -14.17 -0.21
C ALA A 55 -7.11 -13.73 -1.61
N SER A 56 -8.16 -12.90 -1.70
CA SER A 56 -8.66 -12.32 -2.96
C SER A 56 -7.68 -11.37 -3.64
N GLU A 57 -6.63 -10.92 -2.95
CA GLU A 57 -5.57 -10.09 -3.52
C GLU A 57 -4.46 -10.90 -4.18
N ARG A 58 -4.64 -12.22 -4.32
CA ARG A 58 -3.69 -13.11 -5.00
C ARG A 58 -4.47 -14.15 -5.80
N ASN A 59 -3.89 -14.57 -6.93
CA ASN A 59 -4.54 -15.58 -7.77
C ASN A 59 -4.36 -17.02 -7.27
N GLN A 60 -3.45 -17.23 -6.32
CA GLN A 60 -3.21 -18.51 -5.65
C GLN A 60 -2.98 -18.23 -4.16
N SER A 61 -3.63 -18.99 -3.30
CA SER A 61 -3.49 -18.90 -1.84
C SER A 61 -3.31 -20.29 -1.22
N CYS A 62 -2.53 -20.38 -0.16
CA CYS A 62 -2.40 -21.54 0.70
C CYS A 62 -2.47 -21.12 2.19
N PRO A 63 -2.55 -22.08 3.14
CA PRO A 63 -2.62 -21.77 4.57
C PRO A 63 -1.49 -20.84 5.03
N GLU A 64 -0.27 -21.05 4.53
CA GLU A 64 0.88 -20.23 4.88
C GLU A 64 0.75 -18.78 4.40
N THR A 65 0.25 -18.55 3.17
CA THR A 65 0.03 -17.17 2.70
C THR A 65 -1.08 -16.48 3.48
N ASN A 66 -2.11 -17.21 3.92
CA ASN A 66 -3.19 -16.65 4.73
C ASN A 66 -2.69 -16.27 6.13
N ARG A 67 -1.84 -17.11 6.75
CA ARG A 67 -1.19 -16.79 8.03
C ARG A 67 -0.34 -15.52 7.96
N ARG A 68 0.38 -15.31 6.84
CA ARG A 68 1.15 -14.07 6.60
C ARG A 68 0.23 -12.85 6.46
N SER A 69 -0.86 -12.99 5.71
CA SER A 69 -1.88 -11.94 5.59
C SER A 69 -2.50 -11.56 6.94
N SER A 70 -2.79 -12.52 7.81
CA SER A 70 -3.30 -12.24 9.16
C SER A 70 -2.31 -11.40 9.98
N ARG A 71 -1.02 -11.76 9.98
CA ARG A 71 0.02 -10.98 10.66
C ARG A 71 0.19 -9.58 10.10
N PHE A 72 0.07 -9.45 8.78
CA PHE A 72 0.14 -8.13 8.14
C PHE A 72 -1.05 -7.25 8.52
N ASN A 73 -2.27 -7.80 8.54
CA ASN A 73 -3.44 -7.07 9.02
C ASN A 73 -3.36 -6.73 10.51
N GLU A 74 -2.82 -7.63 11.34
CA GLU A 74 -2.58 -7.36 12.76
C GLU A 74 -1.65 -6.16 12.94
N TRP A 75 -0.54 -6.09 12.19
CA TRP A 75 0.35 -4.93 12.21
C TRP A 75 -0.36 -3.64 11.77
N ILE A 76 -1.11 -3.67 10.67
CA ILE A 76 -1.91 -2.52 10.20
C ILE A 76 -2.87 -2.04 11.30
N ASN A 77 -3.59 -2.97 11.93
CA ASN A 77 -4.56 -2.67 12.97
C ASN A 77 -3.90 -2.11 14.24
N ASN A 78 -2.80 -2.72 14.70
CA ASN A 78 -2.06 -2.28 15.88
C ASN A 78 -1.50 -0.86 15.70
N MET A 79 -1.18 -0.48 14.47
CA MET A 79 -0.73 0.87 14.13
C MET A 79 -1.87 1.85 13.82
N ASN A 80 -3.14 1.43 13.91
CA ASN A 80 -4.31 2.22 13.51
C ASN A 80 -4.19 2.79 12.09
N LEU A 81 -3.61 2.02 11.18
CA LEU A 81 -3.44 2.41 9.78
C LEU A 81 -4.71 2.10 8.98
N ILE A 82 -5.05 3.03 8.10
CA ILE A 82 -6.18 2.95 7.18
C ILE A 82 -5.60 2.74 5.78
N GLU A 83 -6.14 1.80 5.01
CA GLU A 83 -5.76 1.64 3.61
C GLU A 83 -6.45 2.71 2.75
N ILE A 84 -5.66 3.40 1.93
CA ILE A 84 -6.19 4.34 0.93
C ILE A 84 -6.80 3.52 -0.20
N GLU A 85 -8.06 3.80 -0.51
CA GLU A 85 -8.84 2.97 -1.41
C GLU A 85 -8.31 2.96 -2.84
N PHE A 86 -8.20 1.76 -3.43
CA PHE A 86 -7.93 1.59 -4.85
C PHE A 86 -9.19 1.89 -5.68
N ALA A 87 -9.06 2.75 -6.68
CA ALA A 87 -10.15 3.09 -7.62
C ALA A 87 -10.65 1.87 -8.42
N ARG A 88 -9.84 0.80 -8.53
CA ARG A 88 -10.20 -0.48 -9.16
C ARG A 88 -9.49 -1.63 -8.46
N VAL A 89 -10.19 -2.77 -8.33
CA VAL A 89 -9.58 -4.03 -7.91
C VAL A 89 -8.45 -4.37 -8.87
N SER A 90 -7.21 -4.36 -8.37
CA SER A 90 -6.01 -4.56 -9.19
C SER A 90 -4.98 -5.41 -8.46
N HIS A 91 -4.29 -6.27 -9.22
CA HIS A 91 -3.02 -6.84 -8.79
C HIS A 91 -1.92 -5.89 -9.25
N THR A 92 -0.97 -5.59 -8.36
CA THR A 92 0.13 -4.67 -8.65
C THR A 92 1.39 -5.42 -9.04
N TRP A 93 1.44 -6.73 -8.84
CA TRP A 93 2.56 -7.56 -9.21
C TRP A 93 2.09 -8.78 -9.99
N ALA A 94 2.84 -9.16 -11.03
CA ALA A 94 2.64 -10.42 -11.72
C ALA A 94 3.95 -11.00 -12.27
N ARG A 95 4.16 -12.29 -12.04
CA ARG A 95 5.27 -13.06 -12.60
C ARG A 95 4.75 -14.11 -13.56
N ARG A 96 5.55 -14.32 -14.63
CA ARG A 96 5.34 -15.26 -15.74
C ARG A 96 4.25 -14.80 -16.70
N LEU A 97 4.53 -14.99 -18.00
CA LEU A 97 3.66 -14.55 -19.09
C LEU A 97 2.57 -15.59 -19.42
N ILE A 98 2.79 -16.87 -19.09
CA ILE A 98 1.88 -17.96 -19.42
C ILE A 98 0.72 -17.99 -18.42
N PRO A 99 -0.55 -17.84 -18.85
CA PRO A 99 -1.71 -17.76 -17.94
C PRO A 99 -1.82 -18.91 -16.93
N SER A 100 -1.56 -20.15 -17.37
CA SER A 100 -1.67 -21.35 -16.53
C SER A 100 -0.64 -21.39 -15.39
N THR A 101 0.49 -20.67 -15.52
CA THR A 101 1.54 -20.64 -14.52
C THR A 101 1.72 -19.27 -13.88
N ARG A 102 0.92 -18.28 -14.32
CA ARG A 102 0.99 -16.89 -13.86
C ARG A 102 0.75 -16.85 -12.36
N LYS A 103 1.58 -16.09 -11.66
CA LYS A 103 1.35 -15.70 -10.27
C LYS A 103 1.15 -14.20 -10.23
N SER A 104 0.16 -13.74 -9.50
CA SER A 104 -0.13 -12.31 -9.39
C SER A 104 -0.73 -11.98 -8.05
N ALA A 105 -0.39 -10.81 -7.52
CA ALA A 105 -0.82 -10.35 -6.22
C ALA A 105 -0.89 -8.81 -6.14
N ARG A 106 -1.60 -8.26 -5.15
CA ARG A 106 -1.49 -6.85 -4.73
C ARG A 106 -0.46 -6.73 -3.61
N LEU A 107 0.78 -6.43 -3.99
CA LEU A 107 1.90 -6.25 -3.05
C LEU A 107 2.12 -4.77 -2.71
N ASP A 108 1.78 -3.90 -3.66
CA ASP A 108 1.92 -2.46 -3.54
C ASP A 108 0.62 -1.85 -3.01
N ARG A 109 0.73 -0.96 -2.01
CA ARG A 109 -0.42 -0.25 -1.43
C ARG A 109 0.00 1.06 -0.81
N ALA A 110 -1.00 1.86 -0.44
CA ALA A 110 -0.82 3.06 0.37
C ALA A 110 -1.68 2.96 1.63
N LEU A 111 -1.06 3.20 2.78
CA LEU A 111 -1.66 3.22 4.10
C LEU A 111 -1.46 4.60 4.71
N CYS A 112 -2.33 5.03 5.61
CA CYS A 112 -2.21 6.29 6.31
C CYS A 112 -2.73 6.20 7.74
N ASN A 113 -2.27 7.08 8.63
CA ASN A 113 -2.91 7.24 9.93
C ASN A 113 -4.18 8.09 9.83
N GLY A 114 -4.99 8.09 10.88
CA GLY A 114 -6.25 8.82 10.92
C GLY A 114 -6.12 10.32 10.62
N GLU A 115 -5.07 10.98 11.12
CA GLU A 115 -4.85 12.41 10.89
C GLU A 115 -4.63 12.73 9.40
N TRP A 116 -3.87 11.88 8.69
CA TRP A 116 -3.67 12.06 7.25
C TRP A 116 -4.94 11.73 6.47
N GLY A 117 -5.65 10.66 6.85
CA GLY A 117 -6.91 10.27 6.22
C GLY A 117 -7.99 11.34 6.33
N LEU A 118 -8.12 11.98 7.51
CA LEU A 118 -9.07 13.09 7.71
C LEU A 118 -8.74 14.31 6.86
N ARG A 119 -7.45 14.56 6.63
CA ARG A 119 -6.99 15.69 5.81
C ARG A 119 -7.25 15.48 4.33
N PHE A 120 -7.07 14.26 3.85
CA PHE A 120 -7.20 13.88 2.45
C PHE A 120 -8.31 12.83 2.32
N ASP A 121 -9.52 13.20 2.72
CA ASP A 121 -10.72 12.36 2.76
C ASP A 121 -11.11 11.79 1.39
N LYS A 122 -10.71 12.48 0.32
CA LYS A 122 -10.93 12.07 -1.07
C LYS A 122 -9.77 11.28 -1.66
N ALA A 123 -8.75 10.92 -0.87
CA ALA A 123 -7.57 10.25 -1.39
C ALA A 123 -7.93 8.92 -2.07
N LYS A 124 -7.32 8.67 -3.23
CA LYS A 124 -7.49 7.43 -3.99
C LYS A 124 -6.16 6.95 -4.54
N VAL A 125 -6.05 5.64 -4.73
CA VAL A 125 -4.93 4.97 -5.39
C VAL A 125 -5.40 4.39 -6.73
N LYS A 126 -4.56 4.46 -7.76
CA LYS A 126 -4.75 3.66 -8.98
C LYS A 126 -3.43 3.06 -9.44
N GLN A 127 -3.48 1.90 -10.07
CA GLN A 127 -2.33 1.35 -10.78
C GLN A 127 -2.08 2.11 -12.09
N LEU A 128 -0.82 2.21 -12.48
CA LEU A 128 -0.38 2.62 -13.81
C LEU A 128 0.15 1.39 -14.57
N PRO A 129 0.10 1.39 -15.91
CA PRO A 129 0.66 0.30 -16.69
C PRO A 129 2.15 0.09 -16.40
N ALA A 130 2.54 -1.16 -16.16
CA ALA A 130 3.95 -1.56 -16.10
C ALA A 130 4.53 -1.65 -17.52
N SER A 131 5.73 -1.12 -17.73
CA SER A 131 6.45 -1.22 -19.02
C SER A 131 7.63 -2.20 -18.96
N GLN A 132 8.41 -2.18 -17.88
CA GLN A 132 9.67 -2.94 -17.75
C GLN A 132 9.84 -3.61 -16.37
N SER A 133 8.79 -3.65 -15.56
CA SER A 133 8.80 -4.27 -14.23
C SER A 133 7.69 -5.31 -14.15
N ASP A 134 7.88 -6.31 -13.29
CA ASP A 134 6.82 -7.21 -12.83
C ASP A 134 5.84 -6.51 -11.87
N HIS A 135 6.16 -5.29 -11.40
CA HIS A 135 5.27 -4.40 -10.67
C HIS A 135 4.65 -3.31 -11.56
N CYS A 136 3.36 -3.05 -11.34
CA CYS A 136 2.62 -1.88 -11.81
C CYS A 136 2.82 -0.74 -10.80
N PRO A 137 3.34 0.43 -11.22
CA PRO A 137 3.44 1.58 -10.34
C PRO A 137 2.08 1.97 -9.76
N ILE A 138 2.04 2.38 -8.49
CA ILE A 138 0.84 2.96 -7.88
C ILE A 138 0.91 4.49 -7.93
N PHE A 139 -0.21 5.11 -8.25
CA PHE A 139 -0.39 6.56 -8.23
C PHE A 139 -1.39 6.92 -7.13
N VAL A 140 -0.93 7.68 -6.15
CA VAL A 140 -1.74 8.17 -5.03
C VAL A 140 -2.12 9.62 -5.31
N SER A 141 -3.41 9.91 -5.38
CA SER A 141 -3.92 11.29 -5.46
C SER A 141 -4.60 11.66 -4.15
N PRO A 142 -4.08 12.64 -3.38
CA PRO A 142 -4.70 13.08 -2.14
C PRO A 142 -6.09 13.71 -2.32
N ASN A 143 -6.40 14.18 -3.52
CA ASN A 143 -7.69 14.83 -3.86
C ASN A 143 -8.59 13.92 -4.70
N GLY A 144 -8.25 12.64 -4.84
CA GLY A 144 -8.99 11.69 -5.68
C GLY A 144 -8.70 11.86 -7.17
N PHE A 145 -9.45 11.14 -8.00
CA PHE A 145 -9.38 11.24 -9.46
C PHE A 145 -10.67 11.84 -9.99
N THR A 146 -10.57 12.79 -10.92
CA THR A 146 -11.73 13.24 -11.68
C THR A 146 -12.33 12.04 -12.41
N PRO A 147 -13.66 11.83 -12.37
CA PRO A 147 -14.31 10.83 -13.21
C PRO A 147 -13.92 11.10 -14.66
N MET A 148 -13.46 10.08 -15.39
CA MET A 148 -13.40 10.20 -16.84
C MET A 148 -14.84 10.39 -17.32
N GLN A 149 -15.14 11.53 -17.93
CA GLN A 149 -16.40 11.70 -18.65
C GLN A 149 -16.46 10.56 -19.67
N SER A 150 -17.53 9.77 -19.65
CA SER A 150 -17.79 8.82 -20.72
C SER A 150 -17.90 9.64 -22.00
N ILE A 151 -16.91 9.49 -22.87
CA ILE A 151 -17.01 9.98 -24.23
C ILE A 151 -18.07 9.08 -24.87
N ASN A 152 -19.27 9.63 -25.05
CA ASN A 152 -20.34 8.98 -25.78
C ASN A 152 -19.95 8.77 -27.25
#